data_AF-A0A933B574-F1
#
_entry.id   AF-A0A933B574-F1
#
_cell.length_a   1.000
_cell.length_b   1.000
_cell.length_c   1.000
_cell.angle_alpha   90.00
_cell.angle_beta   90.00
_cell.angle_gamma   90.00
#
_symmetry.space_group_name_H-M   'P 1'
#
loop_
_entity.id
_entity.type
_entity.pdbx_description
1 polymer ?
#
loop_
_entity_poly.entity_id
_entity_poly.type
_entity_poly.pdbx_seq_one_letter_code
_entity_poly.pdbx_strand_id
1 'polypeptide(L)'
;MKKLVFSGLLAGLVMLVVGLLANQAFGLIFTGLKAEYENPNLFRSWSDPLMSLYFLHPFLVGLILAWLWSKTKSLFRAGKCCSPGVNFGLMYWLITLPGMLISYASFPVSLLMILEWTLGGLFQAMVAGLILERMDK
;
A
#
# COMPACT_ATOMS: atom_id res chain seq x y z
N MET A 1 3.47 23.55 0.06
CA MET A 1 2.22 22.90 -0.43
C MET A 1 2.41 22.19 -1.77
N LYS A 2 2.84 22.87 -2.85
CA LYS A 2 3.05 22.22 -4.17
C LYS A 2 3.97 20.98 -4.12
N LYS A 3 5.12 21.08 -3.45
CA LYS A 3 6.07 19.95 -3.26
C LYS A 3 5.43 18.75 -2.55
N LEU A 4 4.63 19.00 -1.51
CA LEU A 4 3.95 17.96 -0.71
C LEU A 4 2.89 17.23 -1.53
N VAL A 5 2.03 17.98 -2.25
CA VAL A 5 0.99 17.39 -3.09
C VAL A 5 1.63 16.57 -4.21
N PHE A 6 2.65 17.11 -4.89
CA PHE A 6 3.34 16.40 -5.95
C PHE A 6 4.03 15.12 -5.45
N SER A 7 4.77 15.19 -4.34
CA SER A 7 5.44 14.01 -3.77
C SER A 7 4.44 12.96 -3.31
N GLY A 8 3.27 13.37 -2.78
CA GLY A 8 2.22 12.45 -2.36
C GLY A 8 1.52 11.78 -3.54
N LEU A 9 1.22 12.51 -4.61
CA LEU A 9 0.68 11.94 -5.84
C LEU A 9 1.67 10.96 -6.49
N LEU A 10 2.96 11.30 -6.51
CA LEU A 10 4.00 10.41 -7.03
C LEU A 10 4.15 9.15 -6.17
N ALA A 11 4.13 9.28 -4.84
CA ALA A 11 4.13 8.13 -3.94
C ALA A 11 2.92 7.24 -4.20
N GLY A 12 1.72 7.81 -4.34
CA GLY A 12 0.50 7.07 -4.67
C GLY A 12 0.55 6.37 -6.02
N LEU A 13 1.08 7.03 -7.05
CA LEU A 13 1.29 6.40 -8.36
C LEU A 13 2.19 5.18 -8.26
N VAL A 14 3.30 5.29 -7.53
CA VAL A 14 4.24 4.18 -7.37
C VAL A 14 3.63 3.06 -6.52
N MET A 15 2.87 3.38 -5.47
CA MET A 15 2.10 2.38 -4.71
C MET A 15 1.13 1.63 -5.61
N LEU A 16 0.39 2.32 -6.48
CA LEU A 16 -0.52 1.68 -7.42
C LEU A 16 0.22 0.70 -8.34
N VAL A 17 1.32 1.13 -8.97
CA VAL A 17 2.11 0.28 -9.87
C VAL A 17 2.66 -0.94 -9.12
N VAL A 18 3.26 -0.73 -7.95
CA VAL A 18 3.80 -1.82 -7.11
C VAL A 18 2.69 -2.77 -6.67
N GLY A 19 1.51 -2.25 -6.31
CA GLY A 19 0.35 -3.05 -5.93
C GLY A 19 -0.15 -3.94 -7.07
N LEU A 20 -0.28 -3.39 -8.28
CA LEU A 20 -0.66 -4.17 -9.47
C LEU A 20 0.36 -5.25 -9.80
N LEU A 21 1.65 -4.94 -9.73
CA LEU A 21 2.72 -5.91 -9.97
C LEU A 21 2.76 -7.01 -8.90
N ALA A 22 2.57 -6.65 -7.63
CA ALA A 22 2.48 -7.61 -6.54
C ALA A 22 1.29 -8.55 -6.75
N ASN A 23 0.10 -7.99 -7.02
CA ASN A 23 -1.09 -8.78 -7.27
C ASN A 23 -0.91 -9.76 -8.45
N GLN A 24 -0.31 -9.28 -9.55
CA GLN A 24 0.01 -10.12 -10.70
C GLN A 24 1.01 -11.24 -10.33
N ALA A 25 2.08 -10.92 -9.59
CA ALA A 25 3.08 -11.90 -9.18
C ALA A 25 2.47 -12.99 -8.28
N PHE A 26 1.64 -12.60 -7.31
CA PHE A 26 0.93 -13.55 -6.45
C PHE A 26 -0.08 -14.38 -7.24
N GLY A 27 -0.83 -13.77 -8.17
CA GLY A 27 -1.80 -14.48 -9.02
C GLY A 27 -1.18 -15.50 -9.96
N LEU A 28 0.08 -15.32 -10.38
CA LEU A 28 0.83 -16.30 -11.17
C LEU A 28 1.25 -17.52 -10.34
N ILE A 29 1.56 -17.34 -9.06
CA ILE A 29 2.03 -18.40 -8.16
C ILE A 29 0.85 -19.14 -7.53
N PHE A 30 -0.21 -18.40 -7.17
CA PHE A 30 -1.36 -18.89 -6.43
C PHE A 30 -2.65 -18.69 -7.23
N THR A 31 -2.95 -19.65 -8.10
CA THR A 31 -4.15 -19.59 -8.96
C THR A 31 -5.47 -19.48 -8.19
N GLY A 32 -5.51 -19.96 -6.94
CA GLY A 32 -6.66 -19.83 -6.04
C GLY A 32 -7.00 -18.37 -5.68
N LEU A 33 -6.00 -17.48 -5.61
CA LEU A 33 -6.24 -16.05 -5.34
C LEU A 33 -7.05 -15.40 -6.45
N LYS A 34 -6.76 -15.75 -7.71
CA LYS A 34 -7.48 -15.19 -8.86
C LYS A 34 -8.97 -15.54 -8.80
N ALA A 35 -9.30 -16.81 -8.54
CA ALA A 35 -10.68 -17.26 -8.41
C ALA A 35 -11.41 -16.55 -7.25
N GLU A 36 -10.70 -16.28 -6.16
CA GLU A 36 -11.25 -15.56 -5.01
C GLU A 36 -11.51 -14.07 -5.33
N TYR A 37 -10.59 -13.40 -6.02
CA TYR A 37 -10.78 -12.02 -6.49
C TYR A 37 -11.94 -11.87 -7.48
N GLU A 38 -12.22 -12.91 -8.27
CA GLU A 38 -13.32 -12.94 -9.23
C GLU A 38 -14.67 -13.33 -8.59
N ASN A 39 -14.70 -13.66 -7.29
CA ASN A 39 -15.93 -14.07 -6.60
C ASN A 39 -16.84 -12.85 -6.33
N PRO A 40 -18.02 -12.77 -6.98
CA PRO A 40 -18.92 -11.62 -6.85
C PRO A 40 -19.61 -11.54 -5.48
N ASN A 41 -19.56 -12.61 -4.67
CA ASN A 41 -20.04 -12.59 -3.29
C ASN A 41 -19.03 -11.93 -2.34
N LEU A 42 -17.77 -11.78 -2.75
CA LEU A 42 -16.69 -11.20 -1.95
C LEU A 42 -16.31 -9.79 -2.43
N PHE A 43 -16.16 -9.63 -3.74
CA PHE A 43 -15.69 -8.38 -4.34
C PHE A 43 -16.68 -7.82 -5.36
N ARG A 44 -16.64 -6.49 -5.52
CA ARG A 44 -17.41 -5.81 -6.56
C ARG A 44 -16.84 -6.15 -7.93
N SER A 45 -17.73 -6.20 -8.93
CA SER A 45 -17.32 -6.36 -10.32
C SER A 45 -16.44 -5.20 -10.79
N TRP A 46 -15.47 -5.50 -11.65
CA TRP A 46 -14.69 -4.48 -12.38
C TRP A 46 -15.54 -3.54 -13.25
N SER A 47 -16.74 -3.98 -13.62
CA SER A 47 -17.70 -3.16 -14.38
C SER A 47 -18.50 -2.17 -13.52
N ASP A 48 -18.48 -2.33 -12.19
CA ASP A 48 -19.13 -1.39 -11.27
C ASP A 48 -18.35 -0.06 -11.25
N PRO A 49 -18.98 1.08 -11.59
CA PRO A 49 -18.30 2.38 -11.57
C PRO A 49 -17.66 2.72 -10.22
N LEU A 50 -18.23 2.26 -9.10
CA LEU A 50 -17.64 2.50 -7.77
C LEU A 50 -16.33 1.74 -7.57
N MET A 51 -16.08 0.66 -8.32
CA MET A 51 -14.82 -0.07 -8.27
C MET A 51 -13.64 0.81 -8.74
N SER A 52 -13.89 1.90 -9.48
CA SER A 52 -12.83 2.85 -9.86
C SER A 52 -12.16 3.52 -8.66
N LEU A 53 -12.85 3.63 -7.51
CA LEU A 53 -12.30 4.21 -6.28
C LEU A 53 -11.15 3.38 -5.71
N TYR A 54 -11.07 2.09 -6.04
CA TYR A 54 -9.93 1.24 -5.72
C TYR A 54 -8.62 1.84 -6.25
N PHE A 55 -8.63 2.39 -7.47
CA PHE A 55 -7.45 3.01 -8.07
C PHE A 55 -7.13 4.39 -7.51
N LEU A 56 -8.12 5.06 -6.91
CA LEU A 56 -7.92 6.35 -6.23
C LEU A 56 -7.29 6.18 -4.84
N HIS A 57 -7.60 5.07 -4.15
CA HIS A 57 -7.09 4.75 -2.82
C HIS A 57 -5.58 4.99 -2.62
N PRO A 58 -4.66 4.45 -3.46
CA PRO A 58 -3.23 4.65 -3.25
C PRO A 58 -2.79 6.13 -3.34
N PHE A 59 -3.51 6.98 -4.09
CA PHE A 59 -3.23 8.43 -4.13
C PHE A 59 -3.64 9.13 -2.83
N LEU A 60 -4.78 8.75 -2.25
CA LEU A 60 -5.19 9.27 -0.94
C LEU A 60 -4.16 8.88 0.13
N VAL A 61 -3.73 7.62 0.13
CA VAL A 61 -2.68 7.13 1.03
C VAL A 61 -1.37 7.90 0.79
N GLY A 62 -0.92 8.03 -0.46
CA GLY A 62 0.30 8.74 -0.81
C GLY A 62 0.31 10.20 -0.33
N LEU A 63 -0.81 10.92 -0.45
CA LEU A 63 -0.96 12.29 0.07
C LEU A 63 -0.88 12.34 1.60
N ILE A 64 -1.54 11.41 2.30
CA ILE A 64 -1.46 11.29 3.76
C ILE A 64 -0.04 10.98 4.21
N LEU A 65 0.64 10.04 3.53
CA LEU A 65 2.03 9.68 3.82
C LEU A 65 2.99 10.84 3.58
N ALA A 66 2.82 11.61 2.51
CA ALA A 66 3.62 12.82 2.27
C ALA A 66 3.44 13.86 3.38
N TRP A 67 2.22 14.03 3.86
CA TRP A 67 1.94 14.91 5.00
C TRP A 67 2.58 14.39 6.28
N LEU A 68 2.43 13.11 6.61
CA LEU A 68 3.06 12.48 7.78
C LEU A 68 4.58 12.60 7.72
N TRP A 69 5.19 12.27 6.57
CA TRP A 69 6.63 12.39 6.35
C TRP A 69 7.13 13.81 6.63
N SER A 70 6.40 14.84 6.19
CA SER A 70 6.77 16.24 6.44
C SER A 70 6.88 16.60 7.93
N LYS A 71 6.18 15.85 8.80
CA LYS A 71 6.16 16.04 10.26
C LYS A 71 7.11 15.12 11.01
N THR A 72 7.35 13.91 10.50
CA THR A 72 8.03 12.85 11.26
C THR A 72 9.40 12.47 10.70
N LYS A 73 9.81 12.96 9.52
CA LYS A 73 11.07 12.59 8.86
C LYS A 73 12.32 12.73 9.74
N SER A 74 12.35 13.66 10.69
CA SER A 74 13.48 13.82 11.63
C SER A 74 13.68 12.61 12.54
N LEU A 75 12.61 11.87 12.87
CA LEU A 75 12.65 10.69 13.73
C LEU A 75 13.36 9.51 13.05
N PHE A 76 13.37 9.46 11.72
CA PHE A 76 13.90 8.34 10.94
C PHE A 76 15.35 8.52 10.47
N ARG A 77 15.96 9.69 10.71
CA ARG A 77 17.33 10.02 10.26
C ARG A 77 18.45 9.37 11.07
N ALA A 78 18.14 8.80 12.24
CA ALA A 78 19.15 8.31 13.19
C ALA A 78 19.53 6.81 13.03
N GLY A 79 18.90 6.08 12.12
CA GLY A 79 19.13 4.64 11.94
C GLY A 79 20.29 4.30 11.00
N LYS A 80 21.12 3.31 11.35
CA LYS A 80 22.27 2.84 10.54
C LYS A 80 21.95 1.74 9.52
N CYS A 81 20.87 0.97 9.69
CA CYS A 81 20.65 -0.25 8.87
C CYS A 81 19.86 -0.06 7.59
N CYS A 82 18.95 0.92 7.53
CA CYS A 82 18.04 1.13 6.39
C CYS A 82 17.85 2.61 6.11
N SER A 83 17.49 2.95 4.87
CA SER A 83 17.14 4.33 4.49
C SER A 83 16.00 4.88 5.37
N PRO A 84 16.01 6.18 5.73
CA PRO A 84 14.94 6.79 6.51
C PRO A 84 13.54 6.59 5.91
N GLY A 85 13.42 6.62 4.58
CA GLY A 85 12.17 6.36 3.86
C GLY A 85 11.66 4.95 4.07
N VAL A 86 12.53 3.94 4.01
CA VAL A 86 12.16 2.54 4.28
C VAL A 86 11.67 2.36 5.72
N ASN A 87 12.36 2.95 6.70
CA ASN A 87 11.93 2.86 8.11
C ASN A 87 10.54 3.50 8.32
N PHE A 88 10.28 4.63 7.66
CA PHE A 88 8.96 5.26 7.68
C PHE A 88 7.89 4.38 7.05
N GLY A 89 8.16 3.80 5.87
CA GLY A 89 7.26 2.84 5.22
C GLY A 89 6.96 1.62 6.08
N LEU A 90 7.98 1.04 6.73
CA LEU A 90 7.82 -0.07 7.66
C LEU A 90 6.92 0.28 8.85
N MET A 91 7.09 1.46 9.45
CA MET A 91 6.21 1.91 10.55
C MET A 91 4.76 2.09 10.08
N TYR A 92 4.54 2.67 8.90
CA TYR A 92 3.21 2.76 8.32
C TYR A 92 2.59 1.37 8.10
N TRP A 93 3.35 0.44 7.51
CA TRP A 93 2.89 -0.93 7.29
C TRP A 93 2.50 -1.63 8.60
N LEU A 94 3.29 -1.51 9.67
CA LEU A 94 2.94 -2.09 10.99
C LEU A 94 1.58 -1.60 11.51
N ILE A 95 1.25 -0.33 11.26
CA ILE A 95 -0.04 0.27 11.66
C ILE A 95 -1.22 -0.34 10.87
N THR A 96 -0.97 -0.94 9.71
CA THR A 96 -2.02 -1.61 8.92
C THR A 96 -2.34 -3.02 9.40
N LEU A 97 -1.46 -3.67 10.18
CA LEU A 97 -1.63 -5.05 10.62
C LEU A 97 -2.91 -5.31 11.44
N PRO A 98 -3.36 -4.42 12.36
CA PRO A 98 -4.65 -4.57 13.01
C PRO A 98 -5.83 -4.62 12.01
N GLY A 99 -5.73 -3.85 10.91
CA GLY A 99 -6.70 -3.87 9.82
C GLY A 99 -6.73 -5.19 9.06
N MET A 100 -5.56 -5.80 8.84
CA MET A 100 -5.46 -7.13 8.24
C MET A 100 -6.03 -8.21 9.15
N LEU A 101 -5.75 -8.13 10.45
CA LEU A 101 -6.28 -9.05 11.45
C LEU A 101 -7.80 -9.01 11.51
N ILE A 102 -8.40 -7.81 11.62
CA ILE A 102 -9.86 -7.70 11.67
C ILE A 102 -10.49 -8.16 10.35
N SER A 103 -9.86 -7.89 9.20
CA SER A 103 -10.35 -8.33 7.89
C SER A 103 -10.40 -9.86 7.80
N TYR A 104 -9.35 -10.55 8.28
CA TYR A 104 -9.35 -12.01 8.36
C TYR A 104 -10.43 -12.57 9.30
N ALA A 105 -10.68 -11.86 10.40
CA ALA A 105 -11.65 -12.29 11.40
C ALA A 105 -13.11 -12.03 10.98
N SER A 106 -13.36 -11.00 10.15
CA SER A 106 -14.73 -10.53 9.85
C SER A 106 -15.19 -10.82 8.42
N PHE A 107 -14.29 -10.91 7.44
CA PHE A 107 -14.65 -11.17 6.06
C PHE A 107 -14.40 -12.63 5.69
N PRO A 108 -15.25 -13.22 4.84
CA PRO A 108 -15.08 -14.59 4.35
C PRO A 108 -14.01 -14.66 3.24
N VAL A 109 -12.80 -14.20 3.56
CA VAL A 109 -11.62 -14.25 2.68
C VAL A 109 -10.61 -15.25 3.22
N SER A 110 -9.81 -15.83 2.32
CA SER A 110 -8.78 -16.79 2.68
C SER A 110 -7.62 -16.12 3.43
N LEU A 111 -6.92 -16.91 4.25
CA LEU A 111 -5.67 -16.45 4.87
C LEU A 111 -4.64 -16.04 3.80
N LEU A 112 -4.65 -16.71 2.65
CA LEU A 112 -3.74 -16.41 1.54
C LEU A 112 -4.00 -15.01 0.96
N MET A 113 -5.28 -14.61 0.84
CA MET A 113 -5.67 -13.25 0.43
C MET A 113 -5.12 -12.20 1.41
N ILE A 114 -5.28 -12.45 2.71
CA ILE A 114 -4.77 -11.54 3.75
C ILE A 114 -3.25 -11.45 3.72
N LEU A 115 -2.54 -12.56 3.49
CA LEU A 115 -1.09 -12.57 3.34
C LEU A 115 -0.64 -11.81 2.09
N GLU A 116 -1.34 -11.94 0.97
CA GLU A 116 -1.06 -11.17 -0.25
C GLU A 116 -1.26 -9.67 -0.03
N TRP A 117 -2.35 -9.24 0.61
CA TRP A 117 -2.55 -7.83 0.97
C TRP A 117 -1.51 -7.31 1.96
N THR A 118 -1.15 -8.12 2.95
CA THR A 118 -0.16 -7.75 3.96
C THR A 118 1.22 -7.56 3.35
N LEU A 119 1.67 -8.51 2.51
CA LEU A 119 2.98 -8.45 1.87
C LEU A 119 3.00 -7.41 0.73
N GLY A 120 1.95 -7.33 -0.08
CA GLY A 120 1.79 -6.31 -1.09
C GLY A 120 1.81 -4.90 -0.48
N GLY A 121 1.12 -4.71 0.64
CA GLY A 121 1.11 -3.46 1.40
C GLY A 121 2.48 -3.09 1.95
N LEU A 122 3.30 -4.06 2.39
CA LEU A 122 4.68 -3.85 2.82
C LEU A 122 5.53 -3.25 1.69
N PHE A 123 5.51 -3.88 0.51
CA PHE A 123 6.29 -3.41 -0.63
C PHE A 123 5.84 -2.02 -1.08
N GLN A 124 4.53 -1.78 -1.17
CA GLN A 124 3.98 -0.47 -1.49
C GLN A 124 4.43 0.60 -0.50
N ALA A 125 4.34 0.32 0.80
CA ALA A 125 4.73 1.24 1.87
C ALA A 125 6.22 1.59 1.84
N MET A 126 7.09 0.59 1.68
CA MET A 126 8.54 0.80 1.60
C MET A 126 8.92 1.67 0.40
N VAL A 127 8.36 1.38 -0.79
CA VAL A 127 8.66 2.15 -2.00
C VAL A 127 8.09 3.56 -1.91
N ALA A 128 6.88 3.75 -1.36
CA ALA A 128 6.35 5.08 -1.10
C ALA A 128 7.27 5.91 -0.19
N GLY A 129 7.78 5.32 0.89
CA GLY A 129 8.73 5.96 1.78
C GLY A 129 10.03 6.36 1.09
N LEU A 130 10.57 5.51 0.21
CA LEU A 130 11.75 5.83 -0.62
C LEU A 130 11.50 7.02 -1.56
N ILE A 131 10.34 7.06 -2.21
CA ILE A 131 9.95 8.18 -3.07
C ILE A 131 9.87 9.48 -2.25
N LEU A 132 9.21 9.45 -1.09
CA LEU A 132 9.09 10.63 -0.21
C LEU A 132 10.46 11.12 0.30
N GLU A 133 11.36 10.20 0.67
CA GLU A 133 12.73 10.55 1.02
C GLU A 133 13.46 11.19 -0.15
N ARG A 134 13.37 10.59 -1.35
CA ARG A 134 14.09 11.08 -2.53
C ARG A 134 13.61 12.45 -2.97
N MET A 135 12.31 12.70 -2.85
CA MET A 135 11.68 13.97 -3.18
C MET A 135 11.90 15.05 -2.11
N ASP A 136 12.20 14.69 -0.86
CA ASP A 136 12.46 15.67 0.21
C ASP A 136 13.87 16.28 0.14
N LYS A 137 14.83 15.54 -0.45
CA LYS A 137 16.15 16.07 -0.83
C LYS A 137 16.01 17.31 -1.73
#